data_AF-A0A966R600-F1
#
_entry.id   AF-A0A966R600-F1
#
_cell.length_a   1.000
_cell.length_b   1.000
_cell.length_c   1.000
_cell.angle_alpha   90.00
_cell.angle_beta   90.00
_cell.angle_gamma   90.00
#
_symmetry.space_group_name_H-M   'P 1'
#
loop_
_entity.id
_entity.type
_entity.pdbx_description
1 polymer ?
#
loop_
_entity_poly.entity_id
_entity_poly.type
_entity_poly.pdbx_seq_one_letter_code
_entity_poly.pdbx_strand_id
1 'polypeptide(L)' 'MSFEEFLKLVDQTYYNFNWRYGQTLMNVLYSVDKTKYDNLLATENDCYYDNSMVRITLDKLKKEW' A
#
# COMPACT_ATOMS: atom_id res chain seq x y z
N MET A 1 -13.77 -4.48 2.73
CA MET A 1 -13.22 -3.14 3.01
C MET A 1 -13.16 -2.39 1.69
N SER A 2 -13.67 -1.16 1.63
CA SER A 2 -13.53 -0.30 0.44
C SER A 2 -12.10 0.22 0.29
N PHE A 3 -11.76 0.75 -0.88
CA PHE A 3 -10.43 1.31 -1.12
C PHE A 3 -10.16 2.52 -0.21
N GLU A 4 -11.19 3.34 0.02
CA GLU A 4 -11.13 4.50 0.91
C GLU A 4 -10.94 4.10 2.38
N GLU A 5 -11.56 3.01 2.83
CA GLU A 5 -11.34 2.47 4.17
C GLU A 5 -9.91 1.97 4.35
N PHE A 6 -9.36 1.30 3.32
CA PHE A 6 -7.96 0.89 3.31
C PHE A 6 -7.02 2.09 3.39
N LEU A 7 -7.25 3.13 2.58
CA LEU A 7 -6.43 4.35 2.62
C LEU A 7 -6.46 5.04 3.98
N LYS A 8 -7.65 5.12 4.61
CA LYS A 8 -7.75 5.66 5.98
C LYS A 8 -6.90 4.86 6.97
N LEU A 9 -6.86 3.54 6.85
CA LEU A 9 -6.03 2.69 7.69
C LEU A 9 -4.53 2.88 7.42
N VAL A 10 -4.13 3.05 6.16
CA VAL A 10 -2.75 3.39 5.78
C VAL A 10 -2.34 4.71 6.42
N ASP A 11 -3.15 5.75 6.28
CA ASP A 11 -2.84 7.07 6.82
C ASP A 11 -2.74 7.05 8.35
N GLN A 12 -3.69 6.41 9.04
CA GLN A 12 -3.63 6.22 10.49
C GLN A 12 -2.34 5.49 10.92
N THR A 13 -1.95 4.44 10.20
CA THR A 13 -0.72 3.70 10.50
C THR A 13 0.52 4.55 10.23
N TYR A 14 0.54 5.34 9.15
CA TYR A 14 1.66 6.21 8.80
C TYR A 14 1.96 7.22 9.90
N TYR A 15 0.91 7.85 10.45
CA TYR A 15 1.05 8.81 11.55
C TYR A 15 1.49 8.19 12.87
N ASN A 16 1.35 6.86 13.05
CA ASN A 16 1.73 6.17 14.28
C ASN A 16 3.16 5.62 14.27
N PHE A 17 3.68 5.18 13.11
CA PHE A 17 4.92 4.40 13.04
C PHE A 17 6.12 5.13 12.41
N ASN A 18 5.95 6.36 11.90
CA ASN A 18 7.02 7.16 11.26
C ASN A 18 7.79 6.40 10.15
N TRP A 19 7.15 5.43 9.49
CA TRP A 19 7.72 4.74 8.34
C TRP A 19 7.62 5.61 7.08
N ARG A 20 8.30 5.19 6.02
CA ARG A 20 8.02 5.72 4.67
C ARG A 20 6.57 5.36 4.30
N TYR A 21 5.92 6.23 3.54
CA TYR A 21 4.53 6.01 3.15
C TYR A 21 4.35 4.71 2.34
N GLY A 22 5.23 4.43 1.38
CA GLY A 22 5.20 3.19 0.60
C GLY A 22 5.39 1.93 1.46
N GLN A 23 6.31 1.98 2.43
CA GLN A 23 6.47 0.92 3.43
C GLN A 23 5.19 0.72 4.26
N THR A 24 4.56 1.81 4.69
CA THR A 24 3.30 1.75 5.46
C THR A 24 2.18 1.13 4.63
N LEU A 25 2.01 1.60 3.39
CA LEU A 25 1.02 1.10 2.45
C LEU A 25 1.16 -0.40 2.24
N MET A 26 2.38 -0.87 1.97
CA MET A 26 2.64 -2.29 1.72
C MET A 26 2.46 -3.14 2.99
N ASN A 27 2.83 -2.65 4.17
CA ASN A 27 2.60 -3.35 5.44
C ASN A 27 1.10 -3.49 5.76
N VAL A 28 0.32 -2.43 5.54
CA VAL A 28 -1.13 -2.48 5.75
C VAL A 28 -1.80 -3.34 4.68
N LEU A 29 -1.33 -3.30 3.43
CA LEU A 29 -1.85 -4.17 2.38
C LEU A 29 -1.60 -5.65 2.72
N TYR A 30 -0.40 -6.00 3.19
CA TYR A 30 -0.09 -7.36 3.64
C TYR A 30 -1.04 -7.86 4.73
N SER A 31 -1.43 -6.99 5.67
CA SER A 31 -2.32 -7.37 6.77
C SER A 31 -3.80 -7.48 6.36
N VAL A 32 -4.24 -6.71 5.37
CA VAL A 32 -5.63 -6.68 4.90
C VAL A 32 -5.89 -7.68 3.77
N ASP A 33 -4.97 -7.78 2.81
CA ASP A 33 -5.10 -8.62 1.61
C ASP A 33 -3.72 -9.10 1.14
N LYS A 34 -3.26 -10.20 1.74
CA LYS A 34 -1.97 -10.82 1.42
C LYS A 34 -1.85 -11.18 -0.07
N THR A 35 -2.95 -11.59 -0.71
CA THR A 35 -2.92 -11.98 -2.13
C THR A 35 -2.63 -10.77 -3.03
N LYS A 36 -3.27 -9.62 -2.79
CA LYS A 36 -2.93 -8.38 -3.52
C LYS A 36 -1.51 -7.93 -3.23
N TYR A 37 -1.04 -8.05 -1.99
CA TYR A 37 0.35 -7.76 -1.64
C TYR A 37 1.34 -8.63 -2.42
N ASP A 38 1.14 -9.95 -2.44
CA ASP A 38 2.02 -10.90 -3.13
C ASP A 38 2.08 -10.62 -4.64
N ASN A 39 0.98 -10.13 -5.24
CA ASN A 39 0.92 -9.74 -6.65
C ASN A 39 1.69 -8.44 -6.98
N LEU A 40 1.98 -7.61 -5.98
CA LEU A 40 2.73 -6.37 -6.15
C LEU A 40 4.21 -6.52 -5.81
N LEU A 41 4.55 -7.42 -4.90
CA LEU A 41 5.90 -7.61 -4.39
C LEU A 41 6.91 -7.88 -5.51
N ALA A 42 8.04 -7.16 -5.48
CA ALA A 42 9.11 -7.25 -6.48
C ALA A 42 8.66 -7.00 -7.94
N THR A 43 7.55 -6.28 -8.13
CA THR A 43 7.10 -5.79 -9.45
C THR A 43 7.38 -4.30 -9.59
N GLU A 44 7.11 -3.75 -10.78
CA GLU A 44 7.11 -2.31 -11.03
C GLU A 44 6.06 -1.52 -10.21
N ASN A 45 5.16 -2.22 -9.51
CA ASN A 45 4.17 -1.59 -8.63
C ASN A 45 4.54 -1.74 -7.15
N ASP A 46 5.71 -2.28 -6.82
CA ASP A 46 6.21 -2.37 -5.45
C ASP A 46 6.77 -1.01 -4.99
N CYS A 47 6.13 -0.40 -4.00
CA CYS A 47 6.59 0.85 -3.41
C CYS A 47 7.18 0.69 -2.00
N TYR A 48 7.47 -0.53 -1.53
CA TYR A 48 7.92 -0.77 -0.15
C TYR A 48 9.19 0.04 0.19
N TYR A 49 10.17 0.02 -0.72
CA TYR A 49 11.45 0.73 -0.55
C TYR A 49 11.55 2.05 -1.33
N ASP A 50 10.58 2.36 -2.18
CA ASP A 50 10.61 3.53 -3.07
C ASP A 50 9.28 4.28 -3.05
N ASN A 51 9.26 5.43 -2.37
CA ASN A 51 8.09 6.29 -2.29
C ASN A 51 7.70 6.92 -3.64
N SER A 52 8.63 7.00 -4.61
CA SER A 52 8.30 7.53 -5.94
C SER A 52 7.28 6.65 -6.68
N MET A 53 7.19 5.37 -6.29
CA MET A 53 6.28 4.38 -6.88
C MET A 53 4.88 4.39 -6.25
N VAL A 54 4.68 5.06 -5.11
CA VAL A 54 3.40 5.07 -4.35
C VAL A 54 2.21 5.40 -5.24
N ARG A 55 2.33 6.42 -6.10
CA ARG A 55 1.24 6.82 -6.99
C ARG A 55 0.85 5.70 -7.95
N ILE A 56 1.84 5.03 -8.54
CA ILE A 56 1.63 3.94 -9.49
C ILE A 56 0.97 2.74 -8.77
N THR A 57 1.47 2.40 -7.58
CA THR A 57 0.88 1.35 -6.72
C THR A 57 -0.59 1.66 -6.39
N LEU A 58 -0.89 2.89 -5.97
CA LEU A 58 -2.24 3.31 -5.63
C LEU A 58 -3.19 3.31 -6.84
N ASP A 59 -2.72 3.74 -8.01
CA ASP A 59 -3.51 3.72 -9.24
C ASP A 59 -3.85 2.29 -9.67
N LYS A 60 -2.93 1.33 -9.50
CA LYS A 60 -3.20 -0.10 -9.73
C LYS A 60 -4.19 -0.65 -8.72
N LEU A 61 -3.94 -0.44 -7.42
CA LEU A 61 -4.82 -0.92 -6.36
C LEU A 61 -6.23 -0.39 -6.53
N LYS A 62 -6.43 0.91 -6.82
CA LYS A 62 -7.75 1.50 -7.04
C LYS A 62 -8.54 0.85 -8.19
N LYS A 63 -7.86 0.41 -9.25
CA LYS A 63 -8.49 -0.25 -10.40
C LYS A 63 -8.89 -1.70 -10.09
N GLU A 64 -8.15 -2.36 -9.21
CA GLU A 64 -8.27 -3.78 -8.88
C GLU A 64 -8.93 -4.04 -7.51
N TRP A 65 -9.37 -2.98 -6.83
CA TRP A 65 -9.89 -3.03 -5.47
C TRP A 65 -11.26 -3.68 -5.40
#